data_AF-A0A948CCW2-F1
#
_entry.id   AF-A0A948CCW2-F1
#
_cell.length_a   1.000
_cell.length_b   1.000
_cell.length_c   1.000
_cell.angle_alpha   90.00
_cell.angle_beta   90.00
_cell.angle_gamma   90.00
#
_symmetry.space_group_name_H-M   'P 1'
#
loop_
_entity.id
_entity.type
_entity.pdbx_description
1 polymer ?
#
loop_
_entity_poly.entity_id
_entity_poly.type
_entity_poly.pdbx_seq_one_letter_code
_entity_poly.pdbx_strand_id
1 'polypeptide(L)'
;MGPASSPATERDLRRAVLDHVVTERRRVFPPVVHVGLPGTDEACFRPDDHELDQALRTDVVEALARRVRRPDAPLLVWLTRRGDLSEQDADLLWARAARGAAYELGRPLSMVVVTRKGWRDPLSGDSRTWRRLRPTRP
;
A
#
# COMPACT_ATOMS: atom_id res chain seq x y z
N MET A 1 -7.74 17.80 13.52
CA MET A 1 -8.59 16.77 12.87
C MET A 1 -8.04 16.61 11.46
N GLY A 2 -7.28 15.54 11.19
CA GLY A 2 -6.65 15.34 9.87
C GLY A 2 -7.69 15.05 8.78
N PRO A 3 -7.36 15.20 7.48
CA PRO A 3 -8.27 14.84 6.41
C PRO A 3 -8.67 13.37 6.56
N ALA A 4 -9.98 13.10 6.57
CA ALA A 4 -10.46 11.72 6.57
C ALA A 4 -10.02 11.05 5.26
N SER A 5 -9.19 10.00 5.36
CA SER A 5 -8.84 9.18 4.19
C SER A 5 -10.11 8.61 3.57
N SER A 6 -10.40 8.99 2.32
CA SER A 6 -11.44 8.29 1.56
C SER A 6 -10.97 6.86 1.36
N PRO A 7 -11.72 5.83 1.80
CA PRO A 7 -11.29 4.46 1.66
C PRO A 7 -11.06 4.14 0.18
N ALA A 8 -9.93 3.49 -0.11
CA ALA A 8 -9.72 2.93 -1.44
C ALA A 8 -10.89 2.02 -1.80
N THR A 9 -11.34 2.06 -3.05
CA THR A 9 -12.48 1.23 -3.43
C THR A 9 -12.09 -0.24 -3.40
N GLU A 10 -13.05 -1.11 -3.11
CA GLU A 10 -12.82 -2.57 -3.16
C GLU A 10 -12.25 -3.04 -4.51
N ARG A 11 -12.60 -2.33 -5.59
CA ARG A 11 -12.03 -2.57 -6.93
C ARG A 11 -10.53 -2.29 -6.98
N ASP A 12 -10.07 -1.20 -6.38
CA ASP A 12 -8.66 -0.81 -6.35
C ASP A 12 -7.85 -1.79 -5.48
N LEU A 13 -8.41 -2.17 -4.33
CA LEU A 13 -7.81 -3.15 -3.43
C LEU A 13 -7.68 -4.53 -4.11
N ARG A 14 -8.74 -4.99 -4.79
CA ARG A 14 -8.69 -6.21 -5.59
C ARG A 14 -7.67 -6.12 -6.72
N ARG A 15 -7.53 -4.95 -7.37
CA ARG A 15 -6.54 -4.72 -8.42
C ARG A 15 -5.10 -4.85 -7.88
N ALA A 16 -4.78 -4.20 -6.76
CA ALA A 16 -3.45 -4.30 -6.14
C ALA A 16 -3.05 -5.75 -5.82
N VAL A 17 -3.99 -6.54 -5.27
CA VAL A 17 -3.76 -7.97 -5.01
C VAL A 17 -3.54 -8.74 -6.32
N LEU A 18 -4.33 -8.48 -7.36
CA LEU A 18 -4.18 -9.13 -8.65
C LEU A 18 -2.83 -8.83 -9.30
N ASP A 19 -2.45 -7.56 -9.33
CA ASP A 19 -1.20 -7.14 -9.93
C ASP A 19 -0.02 -7.76 -9.18
N HIS A 20 -0.07 -7.81 -7.84
CA HIS A 20 0.93 -8.52 -7.03
C HIS A 20 1.00 -10.02 -7.32
N VAL A 21 -0.15 -10.71 -7.41
CA VAL A 21 -0.21 -12.15 -7.73
C VAL A 21 0.36 -12.45 -9.13
N VAL A 22 0.12 -11.58 -10.10
CA VAL A 22 0.55 -11.77 -11.49
C VAL A 22 2.04 -11.46 -11.69
N THR A 23 2.52 -10.37 -11.08
CA THR A 23 3.87 -9.84 -11.30
C THR A 23 4.90 -10.53 -10.43
N GLU A 24 4.59 -10.80 -9.16
CA GLU A 24 5.54 -11.39 -8.23
C GLU A 24 5.47 -12.91 -8.29
N ARG A 25 6.38 -13.51 -9.05
CA ARG A 25 6.47 -14.97 -9.25
C ARG A 25 7.45 -15.66 -8.30
N ARG A 26 8.32 -14.92 -7.62
CA ARG A 26 9.39 -15.50 -6.78
C ARG A 26 8.83 -16.05 -5.48
N ARG A 27 9.37 -17.15 -4.97
CA ARG A 27 8.94 -17.66 -3.66
C ARG A 27 9.35 -16.73 -2.51
N VAL A 28 10.50 -16.09 -2.64
CA VAL A 28 11.06 -15.13 -1.69
C VAL A 28 11.28 -13.81 -2.41
N PHE A 29 10.74 -12.74 -1.85
CA PHE A 29 10.82 -11.38 -2.37
C PHE A 29 10.77 -10.40 -1.19
N PRO A 30 11.48 -9.26 -1.29
CA PRO A 30 11.45 -8.22 -0.28
C PRO A 30 10.09 -7.49 -0.29
N PRO A 31 9.72 -6.84 0.83
CA PRO A 31 8.58 -5.94 0.84
C PRO A 31 8.79 -4.77 -0.15
N VAL A 32 7.71 -4.24 -0.69
CA VAL A 32 7.71 -3.04 -1.55
C VAL A 32 6.54 -2.16 -1.14
N VAL A 33 6.81 -0.88 -0.91
CA VAL A 33 5.79 0.15 -0.67
C VAL A 33 5.47 0.80 -2.00
N HIS A 34 4.19 0.97 -2.26
CA HIS A 34 3.67 1.63 -3.44
C HIS A 34 2.75 2.76 -3.02
N VAL A 35 2.69 3.82 -3.81
CA VAL A 35 1.75 4.93 -3.63
C VAL A 35 1.17 5.27 -4.99
N GLY A 36 -0.15 5.42 -5.09
CA GLY A 36 -0.81 5.73 -6.35
C GLY A 36 -2.20 5.14 -6.53
N LEU A 37 -2.52 4.81 -7.78
CA LEU A 37 -3.67 4.02 -8.17
C LEU A 37 -3.18 2.70 -8.79
N PRO A 38 -3.51 1.53 -8.20
CA PRO A 38 -3.05 0.23 -8.69
C PRO A 38 -3.28 0.01 -10.18
N GLY A 39 -2.24 -0.43 -10.88
CA GLY A 39 -2.28 -0.76 -12.30
C GLY A 39 -2.44 0.43 -13.24
N THR A 40 -2.29 1.65 -12.73
CA THR A 40 -2.43 2.88 -13.53
C THR A 40 -1.24 3.82 -13.33
N ASP A 41 -1.24 4.64 -12.29
CA ASP A 41 -0.21 5.64 -12.00
C ASP A 41 0.24 5.44 -10.56
N GLU A 42 1.39 4.78 -10.42
CA GLU A 42 1.96 4.39 -9.13
C GLU A 42 3.48 4.60 -9.13
N ALA A 43 3.98 4.96 -7.95
CA ALA A 43 5.41 4.99 -7.66
C ALA A 43 5.69 3.98 -6.54
N CYS A 44 6.83 3.29 -6.61
CA CYS A 44 7.20 2.30 -5.59
C CYS A 44 8.59 2.53 -5.03
N PHE A 45 8.79 2.06 -3.81
CA PHE A 45 10.05 2.02 -3.10
C PHE A 45 10.22 0.65 -2.46
N ARG A 46 11.41 0.08 -2.63
CA ARG A 46 11.80 -1.17 -1.98
C ARG A 46 12.73 -0.82 -0.83
N PRO A 47 12.31 -1.01 0.43
CA PRO A 47 13.22 -0.92 1.56
C PRO A 47 14.38 -1.90 1.35
N ASP A 48 15.59 -1.42 1.58
CA ASP A 48 16.75 -2.28 1.69
C ASP A 48 16.78 -2.93 3.09
N ASP A 49 17.88 -3.61 3.41
CA ASP A 49 18.04 -4.28 4.70
C ASP A 49 18.36 -3.29 5.85
N HIS A 50 18.47 -1.99 5.56
CA HIS A 50 18.68 -0.98 6.59
C HIS A 50 17.35 -0.61 7.24
N GLU A 51 17.37 -0.56 8.58
CA GLU A 51 16.20 -0.11 9.33
C GLU A 51 16.01 1.40 9.09
N LEU A 52 14.98 1.73 8.30
CA LEU A 52 14.49 3.10 8.23
C LEU A 52 13.94 3.47 9.61
N ASP A 53 14.10 4.72 10.03
CA ASP A 53 13.34 5.24 11.16
C ASP A 53 11.93 5.67 10.71
N GLN A 54 11.14 6.18 11.65
CA GLN A 54 9.77 6.58 11.33
C GLN A 54 9.71 7.83 10.43
N ALA A 55 10.64 8.77 10.59
CA ALA A 55 10.66 10.01 9.80
C ALA A 55 10.99 9.71 8.34
N LEU A 56 12.01 8.88 8.09
CA LEU A 56 12.40 8.50 6.75
C LEU A 56 11.34 7.67 6.03
N ARG A 57 10.55 6.86 6.75
CA ARG A 57 9.37 6.20 6.14
C ARG A 57 8.33 7.22 5.69
N THR A 58 8.08 8.26 6.48
CA THR A 58 7.17 9.35 6.11
C THR A 58 7.69 10.06 4.86
N ASP A 59 8.96 10.46 4.84
CA ASP A 59 9.61 11.11 3.68
C ASP A 59 9.52 10.25 2.42
N VAL A 60 9.71 8.93 2.54
CA VAL A 60 9.53 7.99 1.42
C VAL A 60 8.10 8.03 0.90
N VAL A 61 7.08 7.94 1.75
CA VAL A 61 5.68 7.99 1.30
C VAL A 61 5.39 9.32 0.62
N GLU A 62 5.88 10.43 1.15
CA GLU A 62 5.73 11.74 0.52
C GLU A 62 6.39 11.83 -0.85
N ALA A 63 7.64 11.38 -0.94
CA ALA A 63 8.38 11.41 -2.19
C ALA A 63 7.68 10.58 -3.27
N LEU A 64 7.11 9.42 -2.89
CA LEU A 64 6.29 8.62 -3.80
C LEU A 64 4.97 9.32 -4.17
N ALA A 65 4.26 9.90 -3.22
CA ALA A 65 3.01 10.62 -3.46
C ALA A 65 3.19 11.81 -4.41
N ARG A 66 4.30 12.57 -4.26
CA ARG A 66 4.64 13.71 -5.13
C ARG A 66 5.03 13.29 -6.55
N ARG A 67 5.46 12.04 -6.76
CA ARG A 67 5.80 11.50 -8.09
C ARG A 67 4.57 11.11 -8.91
N VAL A 68 3.47 10.75 -8.24
CA VAL A 68 2.21 10.36 -8.87
C VAL A 68 1.48 11.60 -9.40
N ARG A 69 1.07 11.59 -10.67
CA ARG A 69 0.43 12.73 -11.35
C ARG A 69 -1.08 12.69 -11.18
N ARG A 70 -1.53 12.78 -9.93
CA ARG A 70 -2.95 12.88 -9.58
C ARG A 70 -3.12 13.99 -8.54
N PRO A 71 -3.37 15.26 -8.89
CA PRO A 71 -3.47 16.33 -7.88
C PRO A 71 -4.71 16.20 -6.98
N ASP A 72 -5.87 15.86 -7.54
CA ASP A 72 -7.17 15.98 -6.82
C ASP A 72 -7.83 14.65 -6.43
N ALA A 73 -7.16 13.52 -6.65
CA ALA A 73 -7.70 12.20 -6.30
C ALA A 73 -7.16 11.71 -4.94
N PRO A 74 -7.86 10.85 -4.19
CA PRO A 74 -7.22 10.10 -3.11
C PRO A 74 -6.10 9.20 -3.67
N LEU A 75 -5.04 8.97 -2.88
CA LEU A 75 -4.03 7.94 -3.20
C LEU A 75 -4.14 6.78 -2.23
N LEU A 76 -3.87 5.58 -2.75
CA LEU A 76 -3.63 4.41 -1.95
C LEU A 76 -2.13 4.26 -1.70
N VAL A 77 -1.77 4.01 -0.46
CA VAL A 77 -0.48 3.45 -0.07
C VAL A 77 -0.69 1.95 0.10
N TRP A 78 0.13 1.10 -0.52
CA TRP A 78 0.07 -0.33 -0.24
C TRP A 78 1.44 -0.95 -0.08
N LEU A 79 1.56 -1.81 0.93
CA LEU A 79 2.76 -2.59 1.21
C LEU A 79 2.56 -3.99 0.68
N THR A 80 3.22 -4.34 -0.43
CA THR A 80 3.29 -5.74 -0.87
C THR A 80 4.33 -6.49 -0.07
N ARG A 81 3.98 -7.60 0.57
CA ARG A 81 4.94 -8.46 1.29
C ARG A 81 4.60 -9.94 1.21
N ARG A 82 5.59 -10.77 1.54
CA ARG A 82 5.40 -12.22 1.70
C ARG A 82 4.63 -12.54 2.99
N GLY A 83 4.22 -13.80 3.11
CA GLY A 83 3.52 -14.32 4.28
C GLY A 83 2.01 -14.30 4.13
N ASP A 84 1.32 -14.43 5.24
CA ASP A 84 -0.13 -14.25 5.33
C ASP A 84 -0.48 -12.82 5.77
N LEU A 85 -1.77 -12.58 6.00
CA LEU A 85 -2.30 -11.29 6.42
C LEU A 85 -2.29 -11.13 7.95
N SER A 86 -1.52 -11.93 8.70
CA SER A 86 -1.29 -11.62 10.11
C SER A 86 -0.63 -10.25 10.21
N GLU A 87 -1.01 -9.48 11.21
CA GLU A 87 -0.39 -8.20 11.50
C GLU A 87 1.10 -8.36 11.81
N GLN A 88 1.90 -7.41 11.37
CA GLN A 88 3.33 -7.32 11.67
C GLN A 88 3.66 -5.88 12.08
N ASP A 89 4.63 -5.69 12.96
CA ASP A 89 5.03 -4.35 13.43
C ASP A 89 5.40 -3.42 12.25
N ALA A 90 6.05 -3.97 11.22
CA ALA A 90 6.37 -3.26 10.00
C ALA A 90 5.13 -2.69 9.29
N ASP A 91 3.99 -3.40 9.33
CA ASP A 91 2.73 -2.94 8.74
C ASP A 91 2.23 -1.68 9.47
N LEU A 92 2.30 -1.69 10.80
CA LEU A 92 1.90 -0.56 11.65
C LEU A 92 2.83 0.64 11.49
N LEU A 93 4.14 0.42 11.35
CA LEU A 93 5.13 1.49 11.11
C LEU A 93 4.86 2.20 9.78
N TRP A 94 4.58 1.45 8.71
CA TRP A 94 4.20 2.03 7.42
C TRP A 94 2.82 2.70 7.46
N ALA A 95 1.85 2.18 8.21
CA ALA A 95 0.55 2.82 8.40
C ALA A 95 0.69 4.19 9.10
N ARG A 96 1.54 4.26 10.13
CA ARG A 96 1.88 5.51 10.82
C ARG A 96 2.59 6.50 9.89
N ALA A 97 3.48 6.01 9.03
CA ALA A 97 4.20 6.84 8.06
C ALA A 97 3.24 7.43 7.01
N ALA A 98 2.33 6.61 6.49
CA ALA A 98 1.29 7.06 5.56
C ALA A 98 0.38 8.12 6.19
N ARG A 99 0.03 7.96 7.48
CA ARG A 99 -0.74 8.97 8.22
C ARG A 99 0.03 10.27 8.44
N GLY A 100 1.33 10.20 8.74
CA GLY A 100 2.20 11.38 8.83
C GLY A 100 2.26 12.14 7.51
N ALA A 101 2.57 11.43 6.43
CA ALA A 101 2.64 11.99 5.08
C ALA A 101 1.30 12.60 4.64
N ALA A 102 0.17 11.97 5.00
CA ALA A 102 -1.16 12.53 4.71
C ALA A 102 -1.38 13.89 5.38
N TYR A 103 -0.91 14.05 6.62
CA TYR A 103 -1.01 15.30 7.37
C TYR A 103 -0.11 16.37 6.75
N GLU A 104 1.15 16.05 6.46
CA GLU A 104 2.14 16.97 5.91
C GLU A 104 1.80 17.42 4.48
N LEU A 105 1.25 16.52 3.65
CA LEU A 105 0.78 16.84 2.30
C LEU A 105 -0.59 17.53 2.28
N GLY A 106 -1.31 17.56 3.40
CA GLY A 106 -2.69 18.03 3.44
C GLY A 106 -3.64 17.21 2.56
N ARG A 107 -3.34 15.93 2.34
CA ARG A 107 -4.03 15.06 1.37
C ARG A 107 -4.42 13.73 2.00
N PRO A 108 -5.63 13.20 1.73
CA PRO A 108 -6.01 11.89 2.25
C PRO A 108 -5.19 10.76 1.61
N LEU A 109 -4.55 9.94 2.45
CA LEU A 109 -3.85 8.70 2.07
C LEU A 109 -4.41 7.52 2.87
N SER A 110 -4.93 6.49 2.20
CA SER A 110 -5.27 5.21 2.83
C SER A 110 -4.08 4.25 2.77
N MET A 111 -3.98 3.30 3.70
CA MET A 111 -2.90 2.32 3.69
C MET A 111 -3.40 0.89 3.91
N VAL A 112 -2.96 -0.03 3.05
CA VAL A 112 -3.22 -1.46 3.18
C VAL A 112 -1.97 -2.30 3.00
N VAL A 113 -1.96 -3.48 3.59
CA VAL A 113 -0.99 -4.54 3.34
C VAL A 113 -1.57 -5.47 2.30
N VAL A 114 -0.77 -5.81 1.29
CA VAL A 114 -1.14 -6.71 0.21
C VAL A 114 -0.22 -7.93 0.24
N THR A 115 -0.83 -9.11 0.22
CA THR A 115 -0.16 -10.40 0.03
C THR A 115 -0.80 -11.12 -1.14
N ARG A 116 -0.22 -12.25 -1.57
CA ARG A 116 -0.86 -13.10 -2.59
C ARG A 116 -2.23 -13.65 -2.18
N LYS A 117 -2.55 -13.63 -0.88
CA LYS A 117 -3.82 -14.15 -0.35
C LYS A 117 -4.91 -13.08 -0.29
N GLY A 118 -4.55 -11.80 -0.31
CA GLY A 118 -5.50 -10.71 -0.18
C GLY A 118 -4.90 -9.43 0.40
N TRP A 119 -5.76 -8.61 1.01
CA TRP A 119 -5.37 -7.34 1.61
C TRP A 119 -5.88 -7.19 3.05
N ARG A 120 -5.20 -6.36 3.85
CA ARG A 120 -5.61 -5.95 5.21
C ARG A 120 -5.29 -4.48 5.46
N ASP A 121 -6.19 -3.73 6.08
CA ASP A 121 -5.92 -2.42 6.67
C ASP A 121 -5.31 -2.63 8.08
N PRO A 122 -4.07 -2.19 8.34
CA PRO A 122 -3.42 -2.40 9.65
C PRO A 122 -4.06 -1.60 10.80
N LEU A 123 -4.80 -0.53 10.51
CA LEU A 123 -5.38 0.34 11.53
C LEU A 123 -6.81 -0.07 11.89
N SER A 124 -7.63 -0.42 10.91
CA SER A 124 -9.00 -0.89 11.18
C SER A 124 -9.10 -2.40 11.40
N GLY A 125 -8.13 -3.17 10.88
CA GLY A 125 -8.18 -4.63 10.85
C GLY A 125 -9.05 -5.20 9.73
N ASP A 126 -9.71 -4.34 8.94
CA ASP A 126 -10.49 -4.76 7.79
C ASP A 126 -9.62 -5.56 6.83
N SER A 127 -10.18 -6.62 6.26
CA SER A 127 -9.41 -7.46 5.37
C SER A 127 -10.30 -8.21 4.40
N ARG A 128 -9.70 -8.65 3.31
CA ARG A 128 -10.32 -9.59 2.39
C ARG A 128 -9.30 -10.58 1.87
N THR A 129 -9.72 -11.84 1.77
CA THR A 129 -8.91 -12.92 1.21
C THR A 129 -9.60 -13.59 0.03
N TRP A 130 -8.78 -14.18 -0.83
CA TRP A 130 -9.25 -14.98 -1.97
C TRP A 130 -8.51 -16.31 -2.01
N ARG A 131 -9.26 -17.41 -2.19
CA ARG A 131 -8.68 -18.74 -2.42
C ARG A 131 -8.00 -18.85 -3.80
N ARG A 132 -8.59 -18.21 -4.82
CA ARG A 132 -8.04 -18.09 -6.17
C ARG A 132 -8.47 -16.76 -6.77
N LEU A 133 -7.51 -15.87 -6.98
CA LEU A 133 -7.75 -14.66 -7.77
C LEU A 133 -7.41 -14.96 -9.22
N ARG A 134 -8.37 -14.75 -10.12
CA ARG A 134 -8.15 -14.89 -11.57
C ARG A 134 -8.29 -13.52 -12.23
N PRO A 135 -7.45 -13.19 -13.22
CA PRO A 135 -7.72 -12.08 -14.11
C PRO A 135 -9.07 -12.35 -14.79
N THR A 136 -10.03 -11.45 -14.61
CA THR A 136 -11.21 -11.43 -15.48
C THR A 136 -10.73 -10.85 -16.81
N ARG A 137 -10.86 -11.59 -17.91
CA ARG A 137 -10.52 -11.08 -19.24
C ARG A 137 -11.44 -9.87 -19.52
N PRO A 138 -10.90 -8.74 -20.03
CA PRO A 138 -11.73 -7.61 -20.46
C PRO A 138 -12.67 -8.02 -21.59
#